data_AF-A0A553EWE8-F1
#
_entry.id   AF-A0A553EWE8-F1
#
_cell.length_a   1.000
_cell.length_b   1.000
_cell.length_c   1.000
_cell.angle_alpha   90.00
_cell.angle_beta   90.00
_cell.angle_gamma   90.00
#
_symmetry.space_group_name_H-M   'P 1'
#
loop_
_entity.id
_entity.type
_entity.pdbx_description
1 polymer ?
#
loop_
_entity_poly.entity_id
_entity_poly.type
_entity_poly.pdbx_seq_one_letter_code
_entity_poly.pdbx_strand_id
1 'polypeptide(L)'
;MKKLMILLFLGSMMIFHSVSAGSAIMRFQGMKGYNIQVIVDGKLMNKDPRSIVRIRGRSGQRNVKIKVYDRYGYARWTLHDQILAKAGFISNFEILYSRRTGTRLKKTGVGIMDIERFRRPERFYNKRYLTNTDKKINVPGKAKPVARWQFDTAA
;
A
#
# COMPACT_ATOMS: atom_id res chain seq x y z
N MET A 1 -0.90 43.54 21.16
CA MET A 1 -0.51 42.15 21.50
C MET A 1 -1.50 41.10 20.98
N LYS A 2 -2.82 41.22 21.20
CA LYS A 2 -3.83 40.24 20.73
C LYS A 2 -3.80 39.94 19.22
N LYS A 3 -3.57 40.96 18.39
CA LYS A 3 -3.51 40.82 16.92
C LYS A 3 -2.29 40.02 16.42
N LEU A 4 -1.16 40.06 17.16
CA LEU A 4 0.06 39.32 16.82
C LEU A 4 -0.10 37.82 17.10
N MET A 5 -0.79 37.46 18.19
CA MET A 5 -1.09 36.06 18.50
C MET A 5 -2.04 35.44 17.47
N ILE A 6 -3.04 36.18 16.99
CA ILE A 6 -3.96 35.70 15.95
C ILE A 6 -3.19 35.46 14.63
N LEU A 7 -2.24 36.33 14.29
CA LEU A 7 -1.42 36.17 13.08
C LEU A 7 -0.49 34.95 13.17
N LEU A 8 0.14 34.72 14.32
CA LEU A 8 0.98 33.54 14.58
C LEU A 8 0.14 32.26 14.56
N PHE A 9 -1.09 32.30 15.07
CA PHE A 9 -2.00 31.15 15.05
C PHE A 9 -2.46 30.81 13.63
N LEU A 10 -2.87 31.80 12.82
CA LEU A 10 -3.21 31.60 11.41
C LEU A 10 -2.00 31.14 10.57
N GLY A 11 -0.82 31.71 10.82
CA GLY A 11 0.43 31.30 10.16
C GLY A 11 0.78 29.85 10.46
N SER A 12 0.60 29.41 11.71
CA SER A 12 0.86 28.03 12.09
C SER A 12 -0.13 27.04 11.44
N MET A 13 -1.41 27.39 11.30
CA MET A 13 -2.40 26.51 10.65
C MET A 13 -2.14 26.31 9.15
N MET A 14 -1.53 27.27 8.44
CA MET A 14 -1.17 27.10 7.04
C MET A 14 -0.03 26.08 6.83
N ILE A 15 0.83 25.87 7.84
CA ILE A 15 1.95 24.91 7.75
C ILE A 15 1.46 23.45 7.91
N PHE A 16 0.30 23.23 8.53
CA PHE A 16 -0.22 21.88 8.80
C PHE A 16 -0.96 21.21 7.62
N HIS A 17 -1.17 21.89 6.48
CA HIS A 17 -2.05 21.38 5.43
C HIS A 17 -1.41 20.41 4.41
N SER A 18 -0.12 20.07 4.53
CA SER A 18 0.57 19.27 3.49
C SER A 18 0.67 17.77 3.79
N VAL A 19 0.21 17.29 4.94
CA VAL A 19 0.31 15.85 5.29
C VAL A 19 -1.03 15.15 5.10
N SER A 20 -1.58 15.24 3.88
CA SER A 20 -2.56 14.23 3.46
C SER A 20 -1.79 12.91 3.25
N ALA A 21 -1.62 12.16 4.34
CA ALA A 21 -1.02 10.84 4.37
C ALA A 21 -1.98 9.82 3.73
N GLY A 22 -2.24 9.97 2.44
CA GLY A 22 -3.00 9.01 1.67
C GLY A 22 -2.29 7.66 1.64
N SER A 23 -3.04 6.57 1.79
CA SER A 23 -2.48 5.23 1.58
C SER A 23 -2.19 5.05 0.09
N ALA A 24 -1.05 4.43 -0.23
CA ALA A 24 -0.67 4.00 -1.55
C ALA A 24 -0.24 2.54 -1.51
N ILE A 25 -0.38 1.83 -2.63
CA ILE A 25 0.19 0.49 -2.79
C ILE A 25 1.25 0.54 -3.89
N MET A 26 2.37 -0.12 -3.63
CA MET A 26 3.43 -0.35 -4.60
C MET A 26 3.56 -1.87 -4.80
N ARG A 27 3.50 -2.32 -6.04
CA ARG A 27 3.71 -3.72 -6.41
C ARG A 27 4.99 -3.82 -7.21
N PHE A 28 5.94 -4.61 -6.74
CA PHE A 28 7.19 -4.91 -7.41
C PHE A 28 7.16 -6.36 -7.91
N GLN A 29 7.57 -6.56 -9.14
CA GLN A 29 7.65 -7.87 -9.77
C GLN A 29 9.09 -8.11 -10.25
N GLY A 30 9.67 -9.21 -9.79
CA GLY A 30 10.96 -9.70 -10.22
C GLY A 30 10.92 -10.27 -11.65
N MET A 31 12.10 -10.44 -12.21
CA MET A 31 12.27 -11.12 -13.50
C MET A 31 11.92 -12.60 -13.39
N LYS A 32 11.56 -13.23 -14.51
CA LYS A 32 11.28 -14.67 -14.56
C LYS A 32 12.48 -15.47 -14.02
N GLY A 33 12.23 -16.33 -13.02
CA GLY A 33 13.26 -17.14 -12.37
C GLY A 33 14.07 -16.42 -11.28
N TYR A 34 13.70 -15.18 -10.92
CA TYR A 34 14.35 -14.40 -9.87
C TYR A 34 13.36 -14.00 -8.79
N ASN A 35 13.85 -13.99 -7.56
CA ASN A 35 13.13 -13.51 -6.38
C ASN A 35 13.69 -12.15 -5.94
N ILE A 36 12.86 -11.35 -5.27
CA ILE A 36 13.22 -9.99 -4.90
C ILE A 36 12.99 -9.74 -3.41
N GLN A 37 13.88 -8.93 -2.85
CA GLN A 37 13.75 -8.38 -1.52
C GLN A 37 13.74 -6.86 -1.60
N VAL A 38 12.67 -6.25 -1.12
CA VAL A 38 12.41 -4.82 -1.27
C VAL A 38 12.62 -4.12 0.06
N ILE A 39 13.39 -3.05 0.02
CA ILE A 39 13.67 -2.15 1.14
C ILE A 39 13.14 -0.78 0.73
N VAL A 40 12.27 -0.18 1.54
CA VAL A 40 11.69 1.14 1.29
C VAL A 40 12.05 2.06 2.44
N ASP A 41 12.62 3.22 2.12
CA ASP A 41 13.09 4.22 3.09
C ASP A 41 13.96 3.60 4.19
N GLY A 42 14.84 2.68 3.81
CA GLY A 42 15.73 1.96 4.74
C GLY A 42 15.08 0.78 5.49
N LYS A 43 13.76 0.60 5.41
CA LYS A 43 13.06 -0.50 6.07
C LYS A 43 12.88 -1.70 5.15
N LEU A 44 13.26 -2.89 5.63
CA LEU A 44 13.01 -4.15 4.94
C LEU A 44 11.51 -4.48 4.93
N MET A 45 10.94 -4.69 3.74
CA MET A 45 9.50 -4.88 3.58
C MET A 45 9.09 -6.35 3.48
N ASN A 46 9.97 -7.23 3.00
CA ASN A 46 9.76 -8.67 3.00
C ASN A 46 11.01 -9.40 3.51
N LYS A 47 10.84 -10.25 4.53
CA LYS A 47 11.94 -11.04 5.12
C LYS A 47 12.49 -12.02 4.09
N ASP A 48 11.62 -12.82 3.49
CA ASP A 48 11.99 -13.82 2.49
C ASP A 48 11.89 -13.25 1.07
N PRO A 49 12.86 -13.49 0.17
CA PRO A 49 12.77 -13.08 -1.22
C PRO A 49 11.58 -13.74 -1.93
N ARG A 50 10.80 -12.95 -2.71
CA ARG A 50 9.62 -13.43 -3.44
C ARG A 50 9.60 -12.88 -4.86
N SER A 51 8.98 -13.58 -5.81
CA SER A 51 8.85 -13.11 -7.20
C SER A 51 7.99 -11.84 -7.32
N ILE A 52 7.01 -11.67 -6.43
CA ILE A 52 6.15 -10.49 -6.38
C ILE A 52 6.06 -10.00 -4.93
N VAL A 53 6.26 -8.70 -4.73
CA VAL A 53 6.16 -8.03 -3.44
C VAL A 53 5.16 -6.88 -3.53
N ARG A 54 4.13 -6.90 -2.68
CA ARG A 54 3.14 -5.82 -2.57
C ARG A 54 3.31 -5.11 -1.24
N ILE A 55 3.45 -3.79 -1.29
CA ILE A 55 3.72 -2.95 -0.13
C ILE A 55 2.62 -1.89 -0.05
N ARG A 56 1.92 -1.86 1.08
CA ARG A 56 1.02 -0.75 1.44
C ARG A 56 1.79 0.22 2.33
N GLY A 57 1.76 1.50 2.00
CA GLY A 57 2.48 2.54 2.74
C GLY A 57 1.87 3.92 2.51
N ARG A 58 2.52 4.97 3.04
CA ARG A 58 2.07 6.35 2.76
C ARG A 58 2.46 6.77 1.35
N SER A 59 1.65 7.61 0.74
CA SER A 59 1.97 8.29 -0.51
C SER A 59 3.19 9.21 -0.36
N GLY A 60 3.72 9.64 -1.51
CA GLY A 60 4.88 10.52 -1.60
C GLY A 60 6.06 9.85 -2.29
N GLN A 61 7.17 10.59 -2.36
CA GLN A 61 8.43 10.11 -2.91
C GLN A 61 9.09 9.14 -1.94
N ARG A 62 9.61 8.03 -2.47
CA ARG A 62 10.12 6.89 -1.69
C ARG A 62 11.45 6.44 -2.25
N ASN A 63 12.41 6.23 -1.36
CA ASN A 63 13.69 5.64 -1.73
C ASN A 63 13.54 4.12 -1.66
N VAL A 64 13.85 3.43 -2.75
CA VAL A 64 13.68 1.99 -2.85
C VAL A 64 15.01 1.35 -3.17
N LYS A 65 15.36 0.33 -2.39
CA LYS A 65 16.46 -0.58 -2.68
C LYS A 65 15.89 -1.97 -2.93
N ILE A 66 16.22 -2.59 -4.05
CA ILE A 66 15.74 -3.94 -4.38
C ILE A 66 16.92 -4.86 -4.59
N LYS A 67 17.01 -5.90 -3.76
CA LYS A 67 17.96 -6.99 -3.95
C LYS A 67 17.30 -8.07 -4.79
N VAL A 68 17.99 -8.55 -5.82
CA VAL A 68 17.51 -9.57 -6.75
C VAL A 68 18.32 -10.84 -6.53
N TYR A 69 17.61 -11.94 -6.30
CA TYR A 69 18.14 -13.26 -5.98
C TYR A 69 17.83 -14.23 -7.10
N ASP A 70 18.81 -15.07 -7.46
CA ASP A 70 18.58 -16.16 -8.40
C ASP A 70 17.81 -17.32 -7.75
N ARG A 71 17.55 -18.37 -8.53
CA ARG A 71 16.82 -19.56 -8.08
C ARG A 71 17.51 -20.34 -6.95
N TYR A 72 18.80 -20.12 -6.74
CA TYR A 72 19.59 -20.78 -5.71
C TYR A 72 19.70 -19.92 -4.43
N GLY A 73 19.09 -18.74 -4.42
CA GLY A 73 19.12 -17.82 -3.28
C GLY A 73 20.35 -16.92 -3.23
N TYR A 74 21.17 -16.86 -4.28
CA TYR A 74 22.31 -15.93 -4.33
C TYR A 74 21.87 -14.56 -4.83
N ALA A 75 22.29 -13.51 -4.11
CA ALA A 75 22.07 -12.13 -4.54
C ALA A 75 22.92 -11.84 -5.79
N ARG A 76 22.27 -11.49 -6.89
CA ARG A 76 22.93 -11.19 -8.18
C ARG A 76 23.03 -9.70 -8.44
N TRP A 77 21.99 -8.95 -8.12
CA TRP A 77 21.94 -7.51 -8.38
C TRP A 77 21.31 -6.77 -7.21
N THR A 78 21.73 -5.52 -7.02
CA THR A 78 21.07 -4.58 -6.13
C THR A 78 20.73 -3.32 -6.92
N LEU A 79 19.47 -2.93 -6.86
CA LEU A 79 18.91 -1.75 -7.52
C LEU A 79 18.64 -0.68 -6.48
N HIS A 80 18.88 0.56 -6.85
CA HIS A 80 18.54 1.74 -6.07
C HIS A 80 17.76 2.69 -6.97
N ASP A 81 16.58 3.10 -6.53
CA ASP A 81 15.73 3.99 -7.30
C ASP A 81 14.87 4.85 -6.37
N GLN A 82 14.31 5.92 -6.90
CA GLN A 82 13.39 6.79 -6.21
C GLN A 82 12.05 6.82 -6.95
N ILE A 83 10.98 6.40 -6.28
CA ILE A 83 9.67 6.26 -6.90
C ILE A 83 8.64 7.16 -6.23
N LEU A 84 7.64 7.58 -6.99
CA LEU A 84 6.49 8.33 -6.48
C LEU A 84 5.31 7.40 -6.25
N ALA A 85 4.93 7.20 -4.99
CA ALA A 85 3.75 6.47 -4.59
C ALA A 85 2.54 7.42 -4.54
N LYS A 86 1.58 7.25 -5.46
CA LYS A 86 0.39 8.12 -5.53
C LYS A 86 -0.71 7.64 -4.56
N ALA A 87 -1.24 8.55 -3.76
CA ALA A 87 -2.34 8.28 -2.82
C ALA A 87 -3.58 7.75 -3.54
N GLY A 88 -4.17 6.66 -3.04
CA GLY A 88 -5.37 6.04 -3.62
C GLY A 88 -5.10 5.18 -4.86
N PHE A 89 -3.84 4.95 -5.22
CA PHE A 89 -3.46 4.13 -6.38
C PHE A 89 -2.53 2.97 -6.01
N ILE A 90 -2.54 1.96 -6.88
CA ILE A 90 -1.60 0.85 -6.94
C ILE A 90 -0.61 1.16 -8.06
N SER A 91 0.64 1.43 -7.73
CA SER A 91 1.71 1.58 -8.73
C SER A 91 2.40 0.25 -8.96
N ASN A 92 2.44 -0.22 -10.22
CA ASN A 92 3.08 -1.46 -10.61
C ASN A 92 4.46 -1.19 -11.20
N PHE A 93 5.45 -1.96 -10.73
CA PHE A 93 6.83 -1.88 -11.16
C PHE A 93 7.37 -3.27 -11.49
N GLU A 94 8.13 -3.36 -12.57
CA GLU A 94 8.83 -4.56 -13.01
C GLU A 94 10.32 -4.31 -13.04
N ILE A 95 11.07 -5.31 -12.59
CA ILE A 95 12.52 -5.32 -12.73
C ILE A 95 12.84 -5.90 -14.10
N LEU A 96 13.63 -5.17 -14.87
CA LEU A 96 14.09 -5.58 -16.19
C LEU A 96 15.61 -5.68 -16.19
N TYR A 97 16.14 -6.65 -16.92
CA TYR A 97 17.56 -6.75 -17.21
C TYR A 97 17.80 -6.52 -18.70
N SER A 98 18.77 -5.66 -19.00
CA SER A 98 19.27 -5.43 -20.35
C SER A 98 20.78 -5.56 -20.34
N ARG A 99 21.35 -6.25 -21.34
CA ARG A 99 22.82 -6.37 -21.47
C ARG A 99 23.52 -5.02 -21.60
N ARG A 100 22.83 -3.99 -22.14
CA ARG A 100 23.42 -2.66 -22.39
C ARG A 100 23.32 -1.72 -21.19
N THR A 101 22.20 -1.76 -20.47
CA THR A 101 21.89 -0.79 -19.41
C THR A 101 21.88 -1.41 -18.02
N GLY A 102 22.17 -2.71 -17.91
CA GLY A 102 22.05 -3.46 -16.68
C GLY A 102 20.61 -3.62 -16.21
N THR A 103 20.47 -3.91 -14.92
CA THR A 103 19.19 -4.10 -14.26
C THR A 103 18.56 -2.74 -13.96
N ARG A 104 17.27 -2.56 -14.26
CA ARG A 104 16.52 -1.32 -14.00
C ARG A 104 15.11 -1.61 -13.51
N LEU A 105 14.53 -0.63 -12.81
CA LEU A 105 13.12 -0.65 -12.43
C LEU A 105 12.30 0.08 -13.49
N LYS A 106 11.24 -0.54 -14.01
CA LYS A 106 10.30 0.07 -14.96
C LYS A 106 8.94 0.16 -14.31
N LYS A 107 8.33 1.35 -14.31
CA LYS A 107 6.92 1.51 -13.97
C LYS A 107 6.06 0.98 -15.12
N THR A 108 5.23 -0.03 -14.86
CA THR A 108 4.43 -0.70 -15.88
C THR A 108 2.97 -0.27 -15.91
N GLY A 109 2.47 0.29 -14.81
CA GLY A 109 1.12 0.83 -14.79
C GLY A 109 0.72 1.40 -13.45
N VAL A 110 -0.46 1.99 -13.44
CA VAL A 110 -1.11 2.52 -12.24
C VAL A 110 -2.57 2.05 -12.25
N GLY A 111 -3.00 1.40 -11.17
CA GLY A 111 -4.40 1.01 -10.95
C GLY A 111 -5.02 1.82 -9.82
N ILE A 112 -6.35 1.92 -9.78
CA ILE A 112 -7.06 2.49 -8.64
C ILE A 112 -7.00 1.49 -7.49
N MET A 113 -6.68 1.97 -6.29
CA MET A 113 -6.78 1.14 -5.10
C MET A 113 -8.27 0.98 -4.78
N ASP A 114 -8.80 -0.24 -4.94
CA ASP A 114 -10.17 -0.55 -4.50
C ASP A 114 -10.21 -0.52 -2.97
N ILE A 115 -10.39 0.68 -2.43
CA ILE A 115 -10.62 0.90 -1.01
C ILE A 115 -12.13 1.04 -0.86
N GLU A 116 -12.73 0.20 -0.01
CA GLU A 116 -14.16 0.25 0.32
C GLU A 116 -14.64 1.65 0.72
N ARG A 117 -13.72 2.50 1.23
CA ARG A 117 -13.95 3.93 1.53
C ARG A 117 -14.34 4.79 0.32
N PHE A 118 -13.83 4.48 -0.86
CA PHE A 118 -14.21 5.15 -2.10
C PHE A 118 -15.44 4.52 -2.74
N ARG A 119 -15.70 3.24 -2.46
CA ARG A 119 -16.85 2.51 -3.02
C ARG A 119 -18.16 2.82 -2.30
N ARG A 120 -18.11 3.16 -1.01
CA ARG A 120 -19.27 3.51 -0.17
C ARG A 120 -18.98 4.74 0.69
N PRO A 121 -18.84 5.94 0.10
CA PRO A 121 -18.58 7.16 0.86
C PRO A 121 -19.65 7.41 1.93
N GLU A 122 -20.90 6.99 1.68
CA GLU A 122 -22.02 7.12 2.61
C GLU A 122 -21.81 6.43 3.97
N ARG A 123 -20.96 5.39 4.05
CA ARG A 123 -20.64 4.73 5.33
C ARG A 123 -19.80 5.59 6.27
N PHE A 124 -19.05 6.57 5.74
CA PHE A 124 -18.19 7.45 6.53
C PHE A 124 -18.91 8.72 6.99
N TYR A 125 -19.89 9.20 6.22
CA TYR A 125 -20.62 10.43 6.53
C TYR A 125 -21.91 10.20 7.32
N ASN A 126 -22.38 8.96 7.43
CA ASN A 126 -23.63 8.67 8.12
C ASN A 126 -23.41 8.21 9.57
N LYS A 127 -23.48 9.16 10.52
CA LYS A 127 -23.31 8.95 11.98
C LYS A 127 -24.17 7.81 12.55
N ARG A 128 -25.30 7.45 11.90
CA ARG A 128 -26.19 6.35 12.33
C ARG A 128 -25.56 4.95 12.26
N TYR A 129 -24.52 4.75 11.44
CA TYR A 129 -23.83 3.45 11.36
C TYR A 129 -22.76 3.26 12.44
N LEU A 130 -22.16 4.34 12.95
CA LEU A 130 -21.20 4.25 14.06
C LEU A 130 -21.89 3.85 15.37
N THR A 131 -23.09 4.38 15.64
CA THR A 131 -23.88 4.09 16.84
C THR A 131 -24.42 2.65 16.94
N ASN A 132 -24.38 1.87 15.86
CA ASN A 132 -24.89 0.49 15.84
C ASN A 132 -23.81 -0.58 16.02
N THR A 133 -22.53 -0.20 16.06
CA THR A 133 -21.43 -1.18 16.21
C THR A 133 -21.12 -1.47 17.67
N ASP A 134 -21.40 -0.53 18.58
CA ASP A 134 -21.25 -0.73 20.04
C ASP A 134 -22.40 -1.52 20.67
N LYS A 135 -23.50 -1.78 19.94
CA LYS A 135 -24.68 -2.50 20.45
C LYS A 135 -24.73 -4.00 20.12
N LYS A 136 -23.63 -4.60 19.67
CA LYS A 136 -23.55 -6.06 19.46
C LYS A 136 -22.56 -6.74 20.40
N ILE A 137 -22.58 -6.35 21.67
CA ILE A 137 -22.09 -7.18 22.78
C ILE A 137 -23.32 -7.77 23.48
N ASN A 138 -23.43 -9.11 23.38
CA ASN A 138 -24.30 -10.05 24.09
C ASN A 138 -25.82 -9.81 24.11
N VAL A 139 -26.52 -10.51 23.21
CA VAL A 139 -27.86 -11.02 23.49
C VAL A 139 -27.76 -12.55 23.59
N PRO A 140 -27.90 -13.16 24.78
CA PRO A 140 -28.00 -14.61 24.89
C PRO A 140 -29.34 -15.06 24.30
N GLY A 141 -29.31 -16.09 23.44
CA GLY A 141 -30.53 -16.77 22.99
C GLY A 141 -30.98 -16.58 21.54
N LYS A 142 -30.09 -16.24 20.57
CA LYS A 142 -30.42 -16.38 19.15
C LYS A 142 -29.51 -17.37 18.43
N ALA A 143 -30.16 -18.32 17.78
CA ALA A 143 -29.62 -19.55 17.22
C ALA A 143 -28.43 -19.35 16.26
N LYS A 144 -27.52 -20.35 16.27
CA LYS A 144 -26.37 -20.44 15.37
C LYS A 144 -26.83 -20.41 13.90
N PRO A 145 -26.26 -19.57 13.03
CA PRO A 145 -26.43 -19.77 11.59
C PRO A 145 -25.68 -21.04 11.18
N VAL A 146 -26.45 -21.98 10.63
CA VAL A 146 -25.97 -23.25 10.06
C VAL A 146 -25.05 -22.96 8.88
N ALA A 147 -23.90 -23.64 8.85
CA ALA A 147 -22.98 -23.63 7.73
C ALA A 147 -23.66 -24.16 6.47
N ARG A 148 -23.59 -23.42 5.37
CA ARG A 148 -23.82 -23.98 4.03
C ARG A 148 -22.67 -23.56 3.13
N TRP A 149 -21.71 -24.46 3.01
CA TRP A 149 -20.76 -24.48 1.90
C TRP A 149 -21.50 -25.04 0.69
N GLN A 150 -21.48 -24.33 -0.43
CA GLN A 150 -21.72 -24.89 -1.75
C GLN A 150 -20.53 -24.50 -2.63
N PHE A 151 -19.73 -25.51 -2.97
CA PHE A 151 -18.76 -25.47 -4.05
C PHE A 151 -19.51 -25.88 -5.30
N ASP A 152 -19.59 -24.99 -6.28
CA ASP A 152 -19.96 -25.37 -7.64
C ASP A 152 -18.67 -25.56 -8.45
N THR A 153 -18.34 -26.83 -8.64
CA THR A 153 -17.52 -27.35 -9.73
C THR A 153 -18.43 -27.79 -10.86
N ALA A 154 -18.23 -27.24 -12.05
CA ALA A 154 -18.56 -27.82 -13.36
C ALA A 154 -17.92 -26.91 -14.43
N ALA A 155 -17.31 -27.38 -15.51
CA ALA A 155 -16.87 -28.69 -15.99
C ALA A 155 -15.73 -28.43 -16.99
#